data_AF-A0AB34DUI7-F1
#
_entry.id   AF-A0AB34DUI7-F1
#
_cell.length_a   1.000
_cell.length_b   1.000
_cell.length_c   1.000
_cell.angle_alpha   90.00
_cell.angle_beta   90.00
_cell.angle_gamma   90.00
#
_symmetry.space_group_name_H-M   'P 1'
#
loop_
_entity.id
_entity.type
_entity.pdbx_description
1 polymer ?
#
loop_
_entity_poly.entity_id
_entity_poly.type
_entity_poly.pdbx_seq_one_letter_code
_entity_poly.pdbx_strand_id
1 'polypeptide(L)'
;MNRINEIHIEGVGTVRHLTNEDHNRIRHAARGPNRDIMPYAFSCGMSLRRFKALPVELQREVMQAFHHLCSSENIKPVERPKVDRPIFQPRIHRTDAEWSEIGRFLIQNKQSLPRGEFGPWLRDKAGLSTKAAQKAMRIARGGA
;
A
#
# COMPACT_ATOMS: atom_id res chain seq x y z
N MET A 1 -17.03 -10.14 15.17
CA MET A 1 -17.04 -9.95 13.71
C MET A 1 -16.27 -11.11 13.10
N ASN A 2 -16.99 -12.14 12.67
CA ASN A 2 -16.42 -13.37 12.14
C ASN A 2 -15.83 -13.08 10.76
N ARG A 3 -14.51 -13.16 10.64
CA ARG A 3 -13.81 -13.03 9.36
C ARG A 3 -14.04 -14.34 8.61
N ILE A 4 -14.80 -14.32 7.50
CA ILE A 4 -14.81 -15.45 6.58
C ILE A 4 -13.44 -15.42 5.91
N ASN A 5 -12.54 -16.31 6.33
CA ASN A 5 -11.19 -16.47 5.74
C ASN A 5 -11.13 -17.62 4.75
N GLU A 6 -12.10 -18.52 4.87
CA GLU A 6 -12.12 -19.83 4.28
C GLU A 6 -13.57 -20.21 3.97
N ILE A 7 -13.81 -20.74 2.77
CA ILE A 7 -15.12 -21.24 2.34
C ILE A 7 -14.91 -22.68 1.91
N HIS A 8 -15.65 -23.61 2.52
CA HIS A 8 -15.57 -25.02 2.16
C HIS A 8 -16.52 -25.32 0.99
N ILE A 9 -15.99 -25.98 -0.05
CA ILE A 9 -16.76 -26.46 -1.20
C ILE A 9 -16.63 -27.98 -1.26
N GLU A 10 -17.76 -28.67 -1.29
CA GLU A 10 -17.80 -30.13 -1.36
C GLU A 10 -17.18 -30.63 -2.67
N GLY A 11 -16.33 -31.66 -2.58
CA GLY A 11 -15.63 -32.22 -3.74
C GLY A 11 -14.44 -31.39 -4.26
N VAL A 12 -14.20 -30.19 -3.74
CA VAL A 12 -13.04 -29.35 -4.09
C VAL A 12 -12.10 -29.16 -2.90
N GLY A 13 -12.64 -28.82 -1.73
CA GLY A 13 -11.90 -28.47 -0.54
C GLY A 13 -12.12 -27.02 -0.10
N THR A 14 -11.18 -26.46 0.63
CA THR A 14 -11.31 -25.13 1.22
C THR A 14 -10.71 -24.04 0.33
N VAL A 15 -11.51 -23.04 -0.02
CA VAL A 15 -11.11 -21.82 -0.72
C VAL A 15 -10.63 -20.80 0.31
N ARG A 16 -9.37 -20.38 0.21
CA ARG A 16 -8.74 -19.40 1.11
C ARG A 16 -8.21 -18.17 0.37
N HIS A 17 -7.85 -17.13 1.12
CA HIS A 17 -7.11 -16.00 0.57
C HIS A 17 -5.73 -16.45 0.05
N LEU A 18 -5.27 -15.78 -1.00
CA LEU A 18 -3.94 -16.01 -1.56
C LEU A 18 -2.86 -15.49 -0.61
N THR A 19 -1.80 -16.27 -0.47
CA THR A 19 -0.59 -15.88 0.26
C THR A 19 0.34 -15.06 -0.63
N ASN A 20 1.34 -14.41 -0.04
CA ASN A 20 2.40 -13.74 -0.78
C ASN A 20 3.14 -14.71 -1.73
N GLU A 21 3.30 -15.97 -1.32
CA GLU A 21 3.92 -17.00 -2.15
C GLU A 21 3.04 -17.34 -3.37
N ASP A 22 1.73 -17.49 -3.18
CA ASP A 22 0.78 -17.69 -4.27
C ASP A 22 0.85 -16.52 -5.27
N HIS A 23 0.88 -15.27 -4.78
CA HIS A 23 1.03 -14.08 -5.63
C HIS A 23 2.34 -14.06 -6.41
N ASN A 24 3.45 -14.48 -5.81
CA ASN A 24 4.73 -14.59 -6.50
C ASN A 24 4.68 -15.68 -7.57
N ARG A 25 4.12 -16.85 -7.26
CA ARG A 25 3.92 -17.92 -8.26
C ARG A 25 3.06 -17.45 -9.42
N ILE A 26 1.96 -16.75 -9.17
CA ILE A 26 1.12 -16.16 -10.24
C ILE A 26 1.95 -15.18 -11.07
N ARG A 27 2.69 -14.26 -10.43
CA ARG A 27 3.52 -13.27 -11.14
C ARG A 27 4.53 -13.93 -12.07
N HIS A 28 5.15 -15.03 -11.65
CA HIS A 28 6.23 -15.70 -12.39
C HIS A 28 5.74 -16.77 -13.37
N ALA A 29 4.66 -17.49 -13.06
CA ALA A 29 4.12 -18.56 -13.90
C ALA A 29 3.11 -18.07 -14.94
N ALA A 30 2.49 -16.90 -14.72
CA ALA A 30 1.41 -16.43 -15.58
C ALA A 30 1.89 -15.82 -16.90
N ARG A 31 1.67 -16.56 -17.99
CA ARG A 31 1.63 -16.03 -19.35
C ARG A 31 0.31 -16.42 -20.00
N GLY A 32 -0.34 -15.45 -20.66
CA GLY A 32 -1.57 -15.68 -21.42
C GLY A 32 -2.82 -15.99 -20.57
N PRO A 33 -3.83 -16.66 -21.15
CA PRO A 33 -5.17 -16.87 -20.54
C PRO A 33 -5.17 -17.64 -19.21
N ASN A 34 -4.06 -18.33 -18.90
CA ASN A 34 -3.90 -19.07 -17.66
C ASN A 34 -3.72 -18.16 -16.44
N ARG A 35 -3.38 -16.87 -16.65
CA ARG A 35 -3.21 -15.89 -15.59
C ARG A 35 -4.49 -15.65 -14.80
N ASP A 36 -5.62 -15.62 -15.49
CA ASP A 36 -6.90 -15.20 -14.91
C ASP A 36 -7.52 -16.29 -14.04
N ILE A 37 -7.18 -17.56 -14.32
CA ILE A 37 -7.72 -18.73 -13.64
C ILE A 37 -6.80 -19.30 -12.55
N MET A 38 -5.51 -18.94 -12.55
CA MET A 38 -4.56 -19.36 -11.52
C MET A 38 -4.95 -18.96 -10.08
N PRO A 39 -5.49 -17.74 -9.82
CA PRO A 39 -5.98 -17.37 -8.50
C PRO A 39 -6.96 -18.38 -7.91
N TYR A 40 -7.89 -18.89 -8.73
CA TYR A 40 -8.90 -19.86 -8.30
C TYR A 40 -8.30 -21.22 -7.98
N ALA A 41 -7.36 -21.69 -8.80
CA ALA A 41 -6.68 -22.97 -8.54
C ALA A 41 -5.85 -22.92 -7.24
N PHE A 42 -5.11 -21.82 -7.03
CA PHE A 42 -4.24 -21.68 -5.85
C PHE A 42 -5.02 -21.38 -4.58
N SER A 43 -6.17 -20.71 -4.66
CA SER A 43 -7.03 -20.45 -3.50
C SER A 43 -7.57 -21.74 -2.88
N CYS A 44 -7.79 -22.80 -3.66
CA CYS A 44 -8.15 -24.13 -3.18
C CYS A 44 -6.94 -25.09 -3.06
N GLY A 45 -5.72 -24.57 -3.13
CA GLY A 45 -4.50 -25.33 -2.90
C GLY A 45 -4.16 -26.36 -3.99
N MET A 46 -4.71 -26.23 -5.19
CA MET A 46 -4.47 -27.17 -6.29
C MET A 46 -3.71 -26.57 -7.47
N SER A 47 -3.21 -27.44 -8.34
CA SER A 47 -2.55 -27.02 -9.58
C SER A 47 -3.57 -26.55 -10.62
N LEU A 48 -3.13 -25.70 -11.54
CA LEU A 48 -3.94 -25.24 -12.66
C LEU A 48 -4.51 -26.40 -13.50
N ARG A 49 -3.71 -27.46 -13.70
CA ARG A 49 -4.14 -28.65 -14.44
C ARG A 49 -5.30 -29.36 -13.75
N ARG A 50 -5.23 -29.48 -12.42
CA ARG A 50 -6.28 -30.11 -11.61
C ARG A 50 -7.55 -29.27 -11.61
N PHE A 51 -7.41 -27.95 -11.50
CA PHE A 51 -8.55 -27.03 -11.57
C PHE A 51 -9.30 -27.12 -12.90
N LYS A 52 -8.58 -27.14 -14.02
CA LYS A 52 -9.18 -27.28 -15.36
C LYS A 52 -9.89 -28.62 -15.58
N ALA A 53 -9.50 -29.66 -14.84
CA ALA A 53 -10.12 -30.97 -14.92
C ALA A 53 -11.43 -31.06 -14.11
N LEU A 54 -11.74 -30.04 -13.29
CA LEU A 54 -13.01 -30.00 -12.56
C LEU A 54 -14.20 -29.78 -13.51
N PRO A 55 -15.39 -30.30 -13.18
CA PRO A 55 -16.63 -29.90 -13.79
C PRO A 55 -16.79 -28.37 -13.79
N VAL A 56 -17.39 -27.84 -14.86
CA VAL A 56 -17.59 -26.38 -15.02
C VAL A 56 -18.36 -25.77 -13.84
N GLU A 57 -19.32 -26.50 -13.28
CA GLU A 57 -20.08 -26.03 -12.12
C GLU A 57 -19.20 -25.85 -10.87
N LEU A 58 -18.30 -26.80 -10.59
CA LEU A 58 -17.35 -26.67 -9.49
C LEU A 58 -16.32 -25.55 -9.74
N GLN A 59 -15.89 -25.34 -10.99
CA GLN A 59 -15.03 -24.20 -11.31
C GLN A 59 -15.74 -22.87 -11.02
N ARG A 60 -17.01 -22.74 -11.38
CA ARG A 60 -17.83 -21.55 -11.11
C ARG A 60 -18.03 -21.34 -9.61
N GLU A 61 -18.30 -22.39 -8.86
CA GLU A 61 -18.49 -22.32 -7.41
C GLU A 61 -17.23 -21.81 -6.71
N VAL A 62 -16.05 -22.31 -7.10
CA VAL A 62 -14.76 -21.82 -6.59
C VAL A 62 -14.54 -20.35 -6.94
N MET A 63 -14.87 -19.93 -8.16
CA MET A 63 -14.76 -18.53 -8.57
C MET A 63 -15.66 -17.64 -7.72
N GLN A 64 -16.93 -18.03 -7.52
CA GLN A 64 -17.88 -17.28 -6.71
C GLN A 64 -17.43 -17.19 -5.25
N ALA A 65 -16.99 -18.30 -4.66
CA ALA A 65 -16.46 -18.33 -3.31
C ALA A 65 -15.23 -17.42 -3.17
N PHE A 66 -14.29 -17.48 -4.12
CA PHE A 66 -13.10 -16.62 -4.09
C PHE A 66 -13.46 -15.13 -4.22
N HIS A 67 -14.40 -14.77 -5.09
CA HIS A 67 -14.87 -13.39 -5.23
C HIS A 67 -15.59 -12.91 -3.97
N HIS A 68 -16.42 -13.76 -3.37
CA HIS A 68 -17.07 -13.44 -2.10
C HIS A 68 -16.03 -13.19 -1.01
N LEU A 69 -15.02 -14.06 -0.91
CA LEU A 69 -13.93 -13.94 0.05
C LEU A 69 -13.12 -12.64 -0.13
N CYS A 70 -12.86 -12.25 -1.37
CA CYS A 70 -12.14 -11.02 -1.72
C CYS A 70 -13.03 -9.76 -1.78
N SER A 71 -14.33 -9.86 -1.52
CA SER A 71 -15.24 -8.72 -1.51
C SER A 71 -14.86 -7.73 -0.40
N SER A 72 -15.06 -6.43 -0.65
CA SER A 72 -14.81 -5.37 0.32
C SER A 72 -15.62 -5.52 1.62
N GLU A 73 -16.75 -6.22 1.56
CA GLU A 73 -17.56 -6.56 2.74
C GLU A 73 -16.82 -7.47 3.73
N ASN A 74 -15.93 -8.32 3.23
CA ASN A 74 -15.16 -9.29 4.01
C ASN A 74 -13.74 -8.81 4.36
N ILE A 75 -13.28 -7.72 3.73
CA ILE A 75 -11.99 -7.10 4.02
C ILE A 75 -12.19 -5.99 5.04
N LYS A 76 -11.83 -6.25 6.30
CA LYS A 76 -11.69 -5.17 7.28
C LYS A 76 -10.58 -4.22 6.83
N PRO A 77 -10.83 -2.90 6.75
CA PRO A 77 -9.76 -1.93 6.56
C PRO A 77 -8.71 -2.16 7.63
N VAL A 78 -7.44 -2.30 7.22
CA VAL A 78 -6.34 -2.24 8.17
C VAL A 78 -6.39 -0.87 8.81
N GLU A 79 -6.72 -0.81 10.11
CA GLU A 79 -6.62 0.42 10.88
C GLU A 79 -5.16 0.84 10.87
N ARG A 80 -4.84 1.79 9.99
CA ARG A 80 -3.50 2.37 9.97
C ARG A 80 -3.37 3.20 11.24
N PRO A 81 -2.26 3.08 11.99
CA PRO A 81 -2.03 3.96 13.12
C PRO A 81 -2.16 5.41 12.64
N LYS A 82 -2.85 6.24 13.42
CA LYS A 82 -2.90 7.69 13.18
C LYS A 82 -1.50 8.24 13.43
N VAL A 83 -0.65 8.20 12.42
CA VAL A 83 0.64 8.89 12.45
C VAL A 83 0.37 10.36 12.24
N ASP A 84 0.93 11.22 13.09
CA ASP A 84 0.95 12.67 12.87
C ASP A 84 1.42 12.92 11.43
N ARG A 85 0.57 13.55 10.62
CA ARG A 85 0.97 13.89 9.26
C ARG A 85 2.07 14.95 9.36
N PRO A 86 3.17 14.81 8.61
CA PRO A 86 4.16 15.87 8.57
C PRO A 86 3.53 17.16 8.05
N ILE A 87 3.99 18.31 8.56
CA ILE A 87 3.50 19.65 8.18
C ILE A 87 3.56 19.82 6.66
N PHE A 88 4.65 19.38 6.04
CA PHE A 88 4.83 19.41 4.60
C PHE A 88 4.78 17.99 4.03
N GLN A 89 3.89 17.78 3.07
CA GLN A 89 3.77 16.49 2.42
C GLN A 89 5.00 16.19 1.54
N PRO A 90 5.52 14.96 1.55
CA PRO A 90 6.64 14.56 0.69
C PRO A 90 6.19 14.44 -0.77
N ARG A 91 7.14 14.62 -1.71
CA ARG A 91 6.97 14.39 -3.16
C ARG A 91 5.92 15.27 -3.87
N ILE A 92 5.60 16.43 -3.31
CA ILE A 92 4.82 17.46 -4.00
C ILE A 92 5.76 18.39 -4.77
N HIS A 93 5.44 18.65 -6.04
CA HIS A 93 6.10 19.70 -6.82
C HIS A 93 5.72 21.06 -6.25
N ARG A 94 6.72 21.91 -5.99
CA ARG A 94 6.52 23.23 -5.40
C ARG A 94 7.17 24.29 -6.27
N THR A 95 6.43 25.38 -6.48
CA THR A 95 6.90 26.62 -7.10
C THR A 95 7.93 27.32 -6.21
N ASP A 96 8.68 28.27 -6.78
CA ASP A 96 9.65 29.04 -6.01
C ASP A 96 9.00 29.93 -4.95
N ALA A 97 7.78 30.42 -5.21
CA ALA A 97 7.00 31.17 -4.23
C ALA A 97 6.63 30.31 -3.01
N GLU A 98 6.18 29.06 -3.24
CA GLU A 98 5.92 28.10 -2.16
C GLU A 98 7.20 27.73 -1.40
N TRP A 99 8.32 27.57 -2.10
CA TRP A 99 9.61 27.34 -1.44
C TRP A 99 10.05 28.54 -0.58
N SER A 100 9.78 29.76 -1.03
CA SER A 100 10.04 30.97 -0.27
C SER A 100 9.21 31.00 1.02
N GLU A 101 7.92 30.68 0.93
CA GLU A 101 7.03 30.66 2.09
C GLU A 101 7.42 29.59 3.11
N ILE A 102 7.73 28.38 2.64
CA ILE A 102 8.29 27.32 3.48
C ILE A 102 9.58 27.78 4.13
N GLY A 103 10.46 28.46 3.40
CA GLY A 103 11.71 28.97 3.94
C GLY A 103 11.51 30.00 5.05
N ARG A 104 10.54 30.92 4.91
CA ARG A 104 10.17 31.88 5.98
C ARG A 104 9.68 31.17 7.22
N PHE A 105 8.76 30.21 7.06
CA PHE A 105 8.25 29.38 8.16
C PHE A 105 9.36 28.61 8.88
N LEU A 106 10.31 28.04 8.13
CA LEU A 106 11.45 27.31 8.70
C LEU A 106 12.41 28.22 9.44
N ILE A 107 12.66 29.44 8.96
CA ILE A 107 13.51 30.42 9.65
C ILE A 107 12.88 30.82 10.98
N GLN A 108 11.57 31.10 11.00
CA GLN A 108 10.83 31.46 12.21
C GLN A 108 10.83 30.32 13.24
N ASN A 109 10.49 29.10 12.82
CA ASN A 109 10.50 27.94 13.73
C ASN A 109 11.90 27.55 14.19
N LYS A 110 12.94 27.78 13.38
CA LYS A 110 14.32 27.52 13.82
C LYS A 110 14.71 28.39 15.02
N GLN A 111 14.19 29.61 15.12
CA GLN A 111 14.49 30.53 16.22
C GLN A 111 13.83 30.11 17.54
N SER A 112 12.68 29.43 17.48
CA SER A 112 11.97 28.94 18.67
C SER A 112 12.47 27.59 19.18
N LEU A 113 13.32 26.90 18.43
CA LEU A 113 13.82 25.58 18.79
C LEU A 113 15.16 25.66 19.55
N PRO A 114 15.37 24.79 20.55
CA PRO A 114 16.67 24.65 21.21
C PRO A 114 17.79 24.31 20.22
N ARG A 115 19.02 24.66 20.59
CA ARG A 115 20.20 24.39 19.76
C ARG A 115 20.34 22.87 19.52
N GLY A 116 20.41 22.47 18.26
CA GLY A 116 20.53 21.06 17.85
C GLY A 116 19.21 20.39 17.46
N GLU A 117 18.07 20.94 17.89
CA GLU A 117 16.75 20.32 17.70
C GLU A 117 16.15 20.53 16.31
N PHE A 118 16.66 21.51 15.56
CA PHE A 118 16.13 21.81 14.22
C PHE A 118 16.25 20.62 13.24
N GLY A 119 17.33 19.84 13.33
CA GLY A 119 17.53 18.66 12.48
C GLY A 119 16.51 17.55 12.73
N PRO A 120 16.39 17.04 13.97
CA PRO A 120 15.35 16.09 14.37
C PRO A 120 13.94 16.60 14.03
N TRP A 121 13.63 17.86 14.35
CA TRP A 121 12.31 18.44 14.10
C TRP A 121 11.91 18.46 12.61
N LEU A 122 12.86 18.70 11.70
CA LEU A 122 12.60 18.66 10.26
C LEU A 122 12.14 17.26 9.79
N ARG A 123 12.74 16.21 10.35
CA ARG A 123 12.45 14.82 10.00
C ARG A 123 11.09 14.37 10.55
N ASP A 124 10.86 14.67 11.82
CA ASP A 124 9.78 14.04 12.59
C ASP A 124 8.48 14.85 12.52
N LYS A 125 8.57 16.18 12.36
CA LYS A 125 7.41 17.09 12.34
C LYS A 125 7.23 17.78 11.00
N ALA A 126 8.29 18.36 10.43
CA ALA A 126 8.15 19.09 9.17
C ALA A 126 7.96 18.16 7.95
N GLY A 127 8.55 16.97 7.96
CA GLY A 127 8.57 16.05 6.82
C GLY A 127 9.45 16.50 5.66
N LEU A 128 10.46 17.32 5.93
CA LEU A 128 11.41 17.81 4.94
C LEU A 128 12.79 17.22 5.18
N SER A 129 13.51 16.92 4.11
CA SER A 129 14.94 16.62 4.22
C SER A 129 15.73 17.88 4.55
N THR A 130 16.90 17.71 5.18
CA THR A 130 17.79 18.83 5.50
C THR A 130 18.15 19.65 4.26
N LYS A 131 18.40 18.97 3.12
CA LYS A 131 18.70 19.63 1.85
C LYS A 131 17.51 20.46 1.33
N ALA A 132 16.29 19.94 1.43
CA ALA A 132 15.09 20.67 1.02
C ALA A 132 14.84 21.89 1.92
N ALA A 133 15.01 21.74 3.23
CA ALA A 133 14.91 22.84 4.18
C ALA A 133 15.95 23.93 3.90
N GLN A 134 17.21 23.57 3.66
CA GLN A 134 18.27 24.50 3.30
C GLN A 134 17.97 25.24 1.99
N LYS A 135 17.48 24.54 0.96
CA LYS A 135 17.05 25.16 -0.30
C LYS A 135 15.95 26.20 -0.05
N ALA A 136 14.90 25.82 0.68
CA ALA A 136 13.78 26.71 1.00
C ALA A 136 14.23 27.97 1.75
N MET A 137 15.03 27.79 2.81
CA MET A 137 15.57 28.90 3.61
C MET A 137 16.49 29.81 2.80
N ARG A 138 17.24 29.28 1.82
CA ARG A 138 18.10 30.08 0.92
C ARG A 138 17.24 30.95 -0.01
N ILE A 139 16.22 30.38 -0.63
CA ILE A 139 15.26 31.10 -1.49
C ILE A 139 14.56 32.21 -0.69
N ALA A 140 14.12 31.91 0.53
CA ALA A 140 13.46 32.90 1.40
C ALA A 140 14.37 34.07 1.81
N ARG A 141 15.69 33.88 1.81
CA ARG A 141 16.69 34.93 2.09
C ARG A 141 17.06 35.75 0.85
N GLY A 142 16.43 35.50 -0.29
CA GLY A 142 16.75 36.18 -1.56
C GLY A 142 17.96 35.61 -2.29
N GLY A 143 18.48 34.44 -1.86
CA GLY A 143 19.52 33.73 -2.59
C GLY A 143 18.90 32.89 -3.70
N ALA A 144 18.73 33.49 -4.89
CA ALA A 144 18.46 32.73 -6.12
C ALA A 144 19.64 31.77 -6.42
#